data_AF-A0A2V6H3H7-F1
#
_entry.id   AF-A0A2V6H3H7-F1
#
_cell.length_a   1.000
_cell.length_b   1.000
_cell.length_c   1.000
_cell.angle_alpha   90.00
_cell.angle_beta   90.00
_cell.angle_gamma   90.00
#
_symmetry.space_group_name_H-M   'P 1'
#
loop_
_entity.id
_entity.type
_entity.pdbx_description
1 polymer ?
#
loop_
_entity_poly.entity_id
_entity_poly.type
_entity_poly.pdbx_seq_one_letter_code
_entity_poly.pdbx_strand_id
1 'polypeptide(L)' 'MPAPKPTIYLIAGCNGAGKTTFATEFLRKRATEVRFLNADEIAKGLSPLAPRQVALKGGRILLSELSQS' A
#
# COMPACT_ATOMS: atom_id res chain seq x y z
N MET A 1 -27.16 -3.84 13.63
CA MET A 1 -26.64 -2.78 12.75
C MET A 1 -25.58 -3.41 11.87
N PRO A 2 -25.61 -3.30 10.53
CA PRO A 2 -24.55 -3.84 9.68
C PRO A 2 -23.23 -3.16 10.04
N ALA A 3 -22.14 -3.93 10.08
CA ALA A 3 -20.79 -3.38 10.27
C ALA A 3 -20.51 -2.35 9.15
N PRO A 4 -19.82 -1.23 9.45
CA PRO A 4 -19.49 -0.24 8.45
C PRO A 4 -18.65 -0.88 7.33
N LYS A 5 -18.99 -0.60 6.07
CA LYS A 5 -18.20 -1.07 4.93
C LYS A 5 -16.84 -0.35 4.92
N PRO A 6 -15.72 -1.07 4.72
CA PRO A 6 -14.42 -0.42 4.64
C PRO A 6 -14.35 0.53 3.44
N THR A 7 -13.73 1.69 3.62
CA THR A 7 -13.49 2.68 2.56
C THR A 7 -12.05 2.56 2.09
N ILE A 8 -11.85 2.45 0.77
CA ILE A 8 -10.52 2.37 0.15
C ILE A 8 -10.21 3.69 -0.54
N TYR A 9 -9.07 4.28 -0.21
CA TYR A 9 -8.52 5.45 -0.89
C TYR A 9 -7.42 5.02 -1.86
N LEU A 10 -7.60 5.32 -3.14
CA LEU A 10 -6.62 5.00 -4.18
C LEU A 10 -5.83 6.25 -4.57
N ILE A 11 -4.51 6.18 -4.48
CA ILE A 11 -3.59 7.25 -4.92
C ILE A 11 -3.12 6.90 -6.34
N ALA A 12 -3.56 7.67 -7.33
CA ALA A 12 -3.25 7.47 -8.74
C ALA A 12 -2.46 8.64 -9.34
N GLY A 13 -1.87 8.44 -10.53
CA GLY A 13 -1.03 9.42 -11.23
C GLY A 13 0.11 8.77 -12.02
N CYS A 14 0.77 9.54 -12.89
CA CYS A 14 1.86 9.07 -13.74
C CYS A 14 3.08 8.57 -12.93
N ASN A 15 3.97 7.79 -13.57
CA ASN A 15 5.26 7.46 -12.98
C ASN A 15 6.06 8.75 -12.73
N GLY A 16 6.68 8.88 -11.57
CA GLY A 16 7.37 10.10 -11.16
C GLY A 16 6.48 11.22 -10.61
N ALA A 17 5.15 11.09 -10.62
CA ALA A 17 4.23 12.12 -10.09
C ALA A 17 4.26 12.29 -8.55
N GLY A 18 5.13 11.58 -7.83
CA GLY A 18 5.29 11.72 -6.38
C GLY A 18 4.25 10.97 -5.52
N LYS A 19 3.51 9.99 -6.06
CA LYS A 19 2.49 9.21 -5.33
C LYS A 19 3.01 8.61 -4.01
N THR A 20 4.16 7.93 -4.08
CA THR A 20 4.78 7.33 -2.90
C THR A 20 5.21 8.39 -1.91
N THR A 21 5.86 9.47 -2.38
CA THR A 21 6.26 10.62 -1.55
C THR A 21 5.07 11.23 -0.82
N PHE A 22 3.97 11.49 -1.53
CA PHE A 22 2.73 11.99 -0.93
C PHE A 22 2.20 11.03 0.15
N ALA A 23 2.17 9.73 -0.12
CA ALA A 23 1.72 8.76 0.86
C ALA A 23 2.61 8.68 2.11
N THR A 24 3.93 8.65 1.91
CA THR A 24 4.88 8.42 3.01
C THR A 24 5.20 9.67 3.81
N GLU A 25 5.21 10.85 3.18
CA GLU A 25 5.61 12.09 3.84
C GLU A 25 4.43 12.96 4.25
N PHE A 26 3.31 12.90 3.52
CA PHE A 26 2.15 13.76 3.78
C PHE A 26 1.02 13.00 4.46
N LEU A 27 0.53 11.89 3.87
CA LEU A 27 -0.59 11.13 4.44
C LEU A 27 -0.22 10.52 5.79
N ARG A 28 0.95 9.90 5.93
CA ARG A 28 1.41 9.37 7.22
C ARG A 28 1.46 10.42 8.34
N LYS A 29 1.77 11.68 8.02
CA LYS A 29 1.85 12.77 9.02
C LYS A 29 0.49 13.36 9.39
N ARG A 30 -0.51 13.25 8.52
CA ARG A 30 -1.83 13.90 8.70
C ARG A 30 -2.98 12.93 8.98
N ALA A 31 -2.83 11.68 8.60
CA ALA A 31 -3.85 10.65 8.72
C ALA A 31 -3.26 9.42 9.43
N THR A 32 -3.11 9.52 10.75
CA THR A 32 -2.52 8.48 11.61
C THR A 32 -3.31 7.18 11.63
N GLU A 33 -4.60 7.20 11.26
CA GLU A 33 -5.49 6.04 11.25
C GLU A 33 -5.58 5.35 9.87
N VAL A 34 -4.90 5.87 8.84
CA VAL A 34 -4.97 5.29 7.49
C VAL A 34 -3.83 4.29 7.30
N ARG A 35 -4.21 3.01 7.15
CA ARG A 35 -3.28 1.96 6.74
C ARG A 35 -2.86 2.19 5.29
N PHE A 36 -1.56 2.39 5.09
CA PHE A 36 -0.98 2.51 3.75
C PHE A 36 -0.50 1.14 3.27
N LEU A 37 -1.09 0.66 2.17
CA LEU A 37 -0.72 -0.61 1.52
C LEU A 37 -0.16 -0.34 0.12
N ASN A 38 1.02 -0.90 -0.17
CA ASN A 38 1.66 -0.82 -1.49
C ASN A 38 2.42 -2.12 -1.79
N ALA A 39 2.10 -2.77 -2.91
CA ALA A 39 2.69 -4.06 -3.29
C ALA A 39 4.20 -3.97 -3.55
N ASP A 40 4.68 -2.85 -4.11
CA ASP A 40 6.11 -2.64 -4.38
C ASP A 40 6.90 -2.47 -3.08
N GLU A 41 6.35 -1.75 -2.11
CA GLU A 41 6.97 -1.57 -0.79
C GLU A 41 6.98 -2.89 0.00
N ILE A 42 5.91 -3.69 -0.09
CA ILE A 42 5.88 -5.05 0.48
C ILE A 42 6.95 -5.92 -0.19
N ALA A 43 7.06 -5.90 -1.51
CA ALA A 43 8.06 -6.67 -2.25
C ALA A 43 9.50 -6.26 -1.88
N LYS A 44 9.76 -4.95 -1.70
CA LYS A 44 11.05 -4.44 -1.17
C LYS A 44 11.34 -4.94 0.24
N GLY A 45 10.33 -4.99 1.11
CA GLY A 45 10.49 -5.56 2.45
C GLY A 45 10.82 -7.07 2.44
N LEU A 46 10.25 -7.82 1.50
CA LEU A 46 10.49 -9.26 1.35
C LEU A 46 11.85 -9.60 0.74
N SER A 47 12.30 -8.81 -0.23
CA SER A 47 13.59 -8.98 -0.90
C SER A 47 14.20 -7.61 -1.19
N PRO A 48 14.99 -7.05 -0.27
CA PRO A 48 15.59 -5.73 -0.43
C PRO A 48 16.53 -5.64 -1.65
N LEU A 49 17.20 -6.75 -1.99
CA LEU A 49 18.17 -6.80 -3.09
C LEU A 49 17.53 -7.17 -4.44
N ALA A 50 16.37 -7.84 -4.45
CA ALA A 50 15.72 -8.30 -5.68
C ALA A 50 14.17 -8.25 -5.57
N PRO A 51 13.57 -7.08 -5.35
CA PRO A 51 12.12 -6.95 -5.12
C PRO A 51 11.28 -7.42 -6.30
N ARG A 52 11.78 -7.24 -7.52
CA ARG A 52 11.09 -7.70 -8.75
C ARG A 52 10.85 -9.20 -8.77
N GLN A 53 11.73 -10.00 -8.18
CA GLN A 53 11.56 -11.47 -8.13
C GLN A 53 10.41 -11.90 -7.21
N VAL A 54 10.01 -11.04 -6.28
CA VAL A 54 8.94 -11.32 -5.30
C VAL A 54 7.71 -10.41 -5.51
N ALA A 55 7.61 -9.72 -6.67
CA ALA A 55 6.52 -8.79 -6.96
C ALA A 55 5.13 -9.44 -6.86
N LEU A 56 4.96 -10.65 -7.44
CA LEU A 56 3.71 -11.40 -7.35
C LEU A 56 3.36 -11.78 -5.90
N LYS A 57 4.38 -12.13 -5.09
CA LYS A 57 4.19 -12.45 -3.67
C LYS A 57 3.76 -11.20 -2.88
N GLY A 58 4.39 -10.05 -3.16
CA GLY A 58 4.00 -8.77 -2.56
C GLY A 58 2.55 -8.40 -2.89
N GLY A 59 2.11 -8.59 -4.13
CA GLY A 59 0.71 -8.39 -4.52
C GLY A 59 -0.27 -9.31 -3.79
N ARG A 60 0.06 -10.60 -3.63
CA ARG A 60 -0.78 -11.56 -2.88
C ARG A 60 -0.93 -11.17 -1.41
N ILE A 61 0.15 -10.71 -0.78
CA ILE A 61 0.11 -10.23 0.60
C ILE A 61 -0.78 -8.99 0.69
N LEU A 62 -0.63 -8.02 -0.22
CA LEU A 62 -1.48 -6.83 -0.24
C LEU A 62 -2.98 -7.18 -0.31
N LEU A 63 -3.37 -8.12 -1.18
CA LEU A 63 -4.77 -8.56 -1.28
C LEU A 63 -5.25 -9.27 -0.01
N SER A 64 -4.37 -10.05 0.63
CA SER A 64 -4.69 -10.72 1.89
C SER A 64 -4.92 -9.70 3.01
N GLU A 65 -4.09 -8.68 3.12
CA GLU A 65 -4.25 -7.57 4.08
C GLU A 65 -5.56 -6.79 3.85
N LEU A 66 -5.92 -6.54 2.58
CA LEU A 66 -7.20 -5.91 2.23
C LEU A 66 -8.41 -6.75 2.67
N SER A 67 -8.33 -8.09 2.56
CA SER A 67 -9.43 -8.99 2.94
C SER A 67 -9.62 -9.18 4.45
N GLN A 68 -8.64 -8.82 5.27
CA GLN A 68 -8.70 -8.94 6.74
C GLN A 68 -9.38 -7.74 7.43
N SER A 69 -10.14 -6.94 6.68
CA SER A 69 -10.65 -5.62 7.11
C SER A 69 -12.17 -5.50 7.07
#